data_AF-A0AA51ZUS9-F1
#
_entry.id   AF-A0AA51ZUS9-F1
#
_cell.length_a   1.000
_cell.length_b   1.000
_cell.length_c   1.000
_cell.angle_alpha   90.00
_cell.angle_beta   90.00
_cell.angle_gamma   90.00
#
_symmetry.space_group_name_H-M   'P 1'
#
loop_
_entity.id
_entity.type
_entity.pdbx_description
1 polymer ?
#
loop_
_entity_poly.entity_id
_entity_poly.type
_entity_poly.pdbx_seq_one_letter_code
_entity_poly.pdbx_strand_id
1 'polypeptide(L)'
;MKIEHRITLNVDGQQREMLGSCGIRLDEGFQTFVVEETHKHWNEIKRMLIAWEASDVVETKFTKAEVRKSVSAVVYPKWINGFPQPEDDYLEQCYDLSDYCSSCGIGKVQKSPLRIKVEPKWGKKSIFLLNWIFEELFVKAELYDQLFKPLGVESEKVIIHKTGKVSSSVVQLILPTTSYSLDDMNYYPSQSCQLCGRVKYLPIAKGFFPTLVSKDPLPIFKTQEYFGSGAAADKRIIVGSELKDRLVENNCNVNFHPLG
;
A
#
# COMPACT_ATOMS: atom_id res chain seq x y z
N MET A 1 -10.48 16.01 5.02
CA MET A 1 -9.24 15.25 5.15
C MET A 1 -8.25 16.05 5.95
N LYS A 2 -7.26 15.39 6.55
CA LYS A 2 -6.14 16.02 7.26
C LYS A 2 -4.85 15.39 6.76
N ILE A 3 -3.80 16.19 6.62
CA ILE A 3 -2.45 15.69 6.33
C ILE A 3 -1.71 15.67 7.67
N GLU A 4 -1.29 14.47 8.06
CA GLU A 4 -0.56 14.21 9.29
C GLU A 4 0.90 13.87 8.95
N HIS A 5 1.80 14.40 9.77
CA HIS A 5 3.22 14.15 9.73
C HIS A 5 3.62 13.40 10.99
N ARG A 6 4.03 12.14 10.85
CA ARG A 6 4.62 11.35 11.93
C ARG A 6 6.12 11.56 11.92
N ILE A 7 6.57 12.36 12.86
CA ILE A 7 7.95 12.81 12.98
C ILE A 7 8.69 11.94 13.98
N THR A 8 9.91 11.55 13.64
CA THR A 8 10.84 10.87 14.54
C THR A 8 12.21 11.53 14.49
N LEU A 9 12.74 11.90 15.66
CA LEU A 9 14.07 12.51 15.82
C LEU A 9 14.64 12.24 17.22
N ASN A 10 15.94 12.42 17.38
CA ASN A 10 16.59 12.49 18.68
C ASN A 10 16.61 13.95 19.15
N VAL A 11 15.75 14.30 20.11
CA VAL A 11 15.49 15.66 20.59
C VAL A 11 16.55 16.08 21.61
N ASP A 12 17.24 17.20 21.36
CA ASP A 12 18.07 17.87 22.36
C ASP A 12 17.31 18.97 23.14
N GLY A 13 17.95 19.57 24.14
CA GLY A 13 17.34 20.61 24.96
C GLY A 13 16.87 21.85 24.19
N GLN A 14 17.63 22.26 23.16
CA GLN A 14 17.28 23.41 22.32
C GLN A 14 16.06 23.09 21.44
N GLN A 15 16.08 21.93 20.78
CA GLN A 15 14.98 21.44 19.96
C GLN A 15 13.70 21.27 20.79
N ARG A 16 13.81 20.77 22.03
CA ARG A 16 12.69 20.67 22.98
C ARG A 16 12.06 22.03 23.25
N GLU A 17 12.86 23.05 23.52
CA GLU A 17 12.36 24.41 23.77
C GLU A 17 11.69 25.00 22.53
N MET A 18 12.30 24.83 21.36
CA MET A 18 11.77 25.30 20.07
C MET A 18 10.45 24.61 19.69
N LEU A 19 10.32 23.30 19.91
CA LEU A 19 9.05 22.59 19.72
C LEU A 19 8.02 22.98 20.81
N GLY A 20 8.48 23.21 22.03
CA GLY A 20 7.67 23.65 23.16
C GLY A 20 7.00 25.01 22.93
N SER A 21 7.71 25.96 22.30
CA SER A 21 7.15 27.27 21.94
C SER A 21 6.04 27.15 20.88
N CYS A 22 6.10 26.12 20.04
CA CYS A 22 5.06 25.76 19.09
C CYS A 22 3.89 24.99 19.74
N GLY A 23 3.98 24.62 21.01
CA GLY A 23 2.97 23.84 21.73
C GLY A 23 3.15 22.32 21.67
N ILE A 24 4.30 21.85 21.17
CA ILE A 24 4.65 20.42 21.13
C ILE A 24 5.56 20.13 22.32
N ARG A 25 5.07 19.35 23.29
CA ARG A 25 5.84 18.98 24.48
C ARG A 25 6.41 17.58 24.32
N LEU A 26 7.74 17.47 24.36
CA LEU A 26 8.49 16.23 24.26
C LEU A 26 9.57 16.19 25.33
N ASP A 27 10.04 15.00 25.66
CA ASP A 27 11.25 14.82 26.45
C ASP A 27 12.49 14.85 25.54
N GLU A 28 13.67 15.02 26.14
CA GLU A 28 14.94 14.83 25.42
C GLU A 28 15.13 13.35 25.04
N GLY A 29 15.94 13.08 24.02
CA GLY A 29 16.20 11.74 23.51
C GLY A 29 15.33 11.35 22.32
N PHE A 30 15.24 10.06 22.03
CA PHE A 30 14.54 9.56 20.84
C PHE A 30 13.02 9.68 21.00
N GLN A 31 12.39 10.54 20.20
CA GLN A 31 10.97 10.85 20.29
C GLN A 31 10.25 10.63 18.97
N THR A 32 8.97 10.27 19.07
CA THR A 32 8.04 10.23 17.94
C THR A 32 6.77 11.00 18.29
N PHE A 33 6.33 11.88 17.41
CA PHE A 33 5.08 12.62 17.56
C PHE A 33 4.37 12.83 16.23
N VAL A 34 3.10 13.25 16.30
CA VAL A 34 2.28 13.55 15.11
C VAL A 34 1.87 15.02 15.14
N VAL A 35 2.00 15.69 14.00
CA VAL A 35 1.51 17.07 13.80
C VAL A 35 0.71 17.15 12.50
N GLU A 36 -0.41 17.87 12.54
CA GLU A 36 -1.24 18.13 11.36
C GLU A 36 -0.74 19.37 10.60
N GLU A 37 -0.86 19.40 9.26
CA GLU A 37 -0.52 20.60 8.47
C GLU A 37 -1.43 21.81 8.80
N THR A 38 -2.59 21.57 9.42
CA THR A 38 -3.53 22.59 9.92
C THR A 38 -3.08 23.21 11.25
N HIS A 39 -2.01 22.69 11.87
CA HIS A 39 -1.49 23.21 13.12
C HIS A 39 -1.03 24.66 12.96
N LYS A 40 -1.40 25.54 13.90
CA LYS A 40 -1.15 26.99 13.80
C LYS A 40 0.33 27.38 13.58
N HIS A 41 1.27 26.56 14.07
CA HIS A 41 2.72 26.76 13.90
C HIS A 41 3.34 25.86 12.82
N TRP A 42 2.53 25.26 11.93
CA TRP A 42 3.01 24.26 10.97
C TRP A 42 4.20 24.72 10.11
N ASN A 43 4.16 25.92 9.55
CA ASN A 43 5.25 26.45 8.71
C ASN A 43 6.56 26.65 9.47
N GLU A 44 6.49 26.92 10.77
CA GLU A 44 7.66 27.01 11.65
C GLU A 44 8.21 25.62 11.96
N ILE A 45 7.33 24.72 12.41
CA ILE A 45 7.65 23.31 12.69
C ILE A 45 8.31 22.66 11.46
N LYS A 46 7.69 22.76 10.29
CA LYS A 46 8.22 22.20 9.04
C LYS A 46 9.65 22.68 8.73
N ARG A 47 9.95 23.97 8.92
CA ARG A 47 11.29 24.52 8.69
C ARG A 47 12.30 23.92 9.66
N MET A 48 11.94 23.81 10.94
CA MET A 48 12.78 23.18 11.96
C MET A 48 13.08 21.72 11.62
N LEU A 49 12.05 20.95 11.26
CA LEU A 49 12.18 19.53 10.93
C LEU A 49 13.09 19.27 9.72
N ILE A 50 13.01 20.12 8.69
CA ILE A 50 13.92 20.06 7.53
C ILE A 50 15.35 20.33 7.97
N ALA A 51 15.56 21.39 8.77
CA ALA A 51 16.90 21.76 9.25
C ALA A 51 17.54 20.70 10.16
N TRP A 52 16.72 19.93 10.87
CA TRP A 52 17.17 18.84 11.76
C TRP A 52 17.22 17.48 11.09
N GLU A 53 16.96 17.40 9.78
CA GLU A 53 16.89 16.15 9.02
C GLU A 53 16.00 15.09 9.71
N ALA A 54 14.90 15.55 10.31
CA ALA A 54 14.00 14.67 11.04
C ALA A 54 13.37 13.64 10.09
N SER A 55 13.20 12.41 10.57
CA SER A 55 12.46 11.40 9.83
C SER A 55 10.99 11.77 9.82
N ASP A 56 10.41 11.98 8.63
CA ASP A 56 9.03 12.41 8.45
C ASP A 56 8.27 11.41 7.58
N VAL A 57 7.30 10.74 8.19
CA VAL A 57 6.34 9.89 7.48
C VAL A 57 5.02 10.61 7.39
N VAL A 58 4.65 10.97 6.17
CA VAL A 58 3.41 11.68 5.88
C VAL A 58 2.27 10.71 5.59
N GLU A 59 1.08 11.00 6.07
CA GLU A 59 -0.16 10.29 5.73
C GLU A 59 -1.33 11.26 5.57
N THR A 60 -2.25 10.95 4.66
CA THR A 60 -3.55 11.65 4.59
C THR A 60 -4.61 10.86 5.34
N LYS A 61 -5.20 11.45 6.38
CA LYS A 61 -6.37 10.93 7.07
C LYS A 61 -7.65 11.41 6.39
N PHE A 62 -8.33 10.47 5.75
CA PHE A 62 -9.65 10.69 5.17
C PHE A 62 -10.74 10.46 6.21
N THR A 63 -11.77 11.30 6.17
CA THR A 63 -12.99 11.09 6.94
C THR A 63 -13.79 9.93 6.34
N LYS A 64 -14.66 9.32 7.16
CA LYS A 64 -15.60 8.29 6.66
C LYS A 64 -16.49 8.81 5.53
N ALA A 65 -16.87 10.10 5.57
CA ALA A 65 -17.68 10.73 4.54
C ALA A 65 -16.92 10.83 3.19
N GLU A 66 -15.64 11.21 3.23
CA GLU A 66 -14.79 11.27 2.04
C GLU A 66 -14.58 9.89 1.41
N VAL A 67 -14.30 8.87 2.23
CA VAL A 67 -14.18 7.49 1.74
C VAL A 67 -15.49 6.99 1.11
N ARG A 68 -16.64 7.29 1.73
CA ARG A 68 -17.96 6.90 1.20
C ARG A 68 -18.28 7.59 -0.12
N LYS A 69 -18.00 8.90 -0.23
CA LYS A 69 -18.32 9.71 -1.42
C LYS A 69 -17.50 9.31 -2.66
N SER A 70 -16.30 8.78 -2.47
CA SER A 70 -15.44 8.42 -3.60
C SER A 70 -15.96 7.17 -4.33
N VAL A 71 -16.02 7.23 -5.66
CA VAL A 71 -16.47 6.12 -6.51
C VAL A 71 -15.45 4.98 -6.55
N SER A 72 -14.16 5.29 -6.34
CA SER A 72 -13.09 4.30 -6.35
C SER A 72 -11.99 4.69 -5.38
N ALA A 73 -11.33 3.70 -4.81
CA ALA A 73 -10.23 3.94 -3.87
C ALA A 73 -9.11 2.94 -4.09
N VAL A 74 -7.87 3.36 -3.85
CA VAL A 74 -6.80 2.40 -3.62
C VAL A 74 -7.09 1.67 -2.31
N VAL A 75 -7.07 0.34 -2.35
CA VAL A 75 -7.24 -0.52 -1.17
C VAL A 75 -5.90 -1.09 -0.74
N TYR A 76 -5.64 -1.10 0.56
CA TYR A 76 -4.47 -1.77 1.13
C TYR A 76 -4.84 -2.47 2.45
N PRO A 77 -4.47 -3.74 2.63
CA PRO A 77 -4.67 -4.46 3.87
C PRO A 77 -3.88 -3.85 5.03
N LYS A 78 -4.50 -3.79 6.21
CA LYS A 78 -3.86 -3.42 7.49
C LYS A 78 -2.96 -4.52 8.06
N TRP A 79 -3.01 -5.70 7.46
CA TRP A 79 -2.28 -6.87 7.96
C TRP A 79 -1.28 -7.34 6.92
N ILE A 80 -0.01 -7.29 7.30
CA ILE A 80 1.08 -7.98 6.62
C ILE A 80 1.34 -9.27 7.40
N ASN A 81 1.34 -10.42 6.73
CA ASN A 81 1.41 -11.72 7.39
C ASN A 81 2.53 -12.62 6.84
N GLY A 82 3.74 -12.43 7.35
CA GLY A 82 4.90 -13.24 6.99
C GLY A 82 5.53 -12.83 5.66
N PHE A 83 6.39 -13.70 5.15
CA PHE A 83 7.18 -13.50 3.93
C PHE A 83 6.81 -14.56 2.89
N PRO A 84 6.91 -14.25 1.58
CA PRO A 84 6.82 -15.28 0.54
C PRO A 84 7.89 -16.34 0.77
N GLN A 85 7.60 -17.58 0.34
CA GLN A 85 8.50 -18.71 0.56
C GLN A 85 8.92 -19.36 -0.76
N PRO A 86 10.16 -19.90 -0.82
CA PRO A 86 11.23 -19.71 0.17
C PRO A 86 11.70 -18.26 0.21
N GLU A 87 12.09 -17.75 1.38
CA GLU A 87 12.40 -16.32 1.53
C GLU A 87 13.54 -15.85 0.61
N ASP A 88 14.55 -16.70 0.39
CA ASP A 88 15.73 -16.35 -0.39
C ASP A 88 15.50 -16.40 -1.92
N ASP A 89 14.64 -17.32 -2.40
CA ASP A 89 14.50 -17.63 -3.84
C ASP A 89 13.04 -17.54 -4.34
N TYR A 90 12.16 -16.83 -3.62
CA TYR A 90 10.75 -16.78 -4.00
C TYR A 90 10.55 -16.15 -5.40
N LEU A 91 11.42 -15.23 -5.81
CA LEU A 91 11.30 -14.54 -7.10
C LEU A 91 11.47 -15.54 -8.24
N GLU A 92 12.55 -16.32 -8.23
CA GLU A 92 12.91 -17.29 -9.26
C GLU A 92 11.89 -18.44 -9.33
N GLN A 93 11.33 -18.82 -8.19
CA GLN A 93 10.35 -19.90 -8.10
C GLN A 93 8.94 -19.48 -8.52
N CYS A 94 8.50 -18.29 -8.09
CA CYS A 94 7.12 -17.84 -8.29
C CYS A 94 6.92 -16.95 -9.51
N TYR A 95 7.97 -16.32 -10.03
CA TYR A 95 7.86 -15.36 -11.12
C TYR A 95 8.69 -15.77 -12.35
N ASP A 96 8.17 -15.44 -13.52
CA ASP A 96 8.96 -15.24 -14.72
C ASP A 96 9.69 -13.91 -14.61
N LEU A 97 11.01 -13.98 -14.74
CA LEU A 97 11.95 -12.87 -14.59
C LEU A 97 12.58 -12.47 -15.93
N SER A 98 12.10 -12.99 -17.06
CA SER A 98 12.63 -12.68 -18.39
C SER A 98 12.61 -11.18 -18.73
N ASP A 99 11.61 -10.45 -18.22
CA ASP A 99 11.49 -8.99 -18.36
C ASP A 99 11.77 -8.22 -17.05
N TYR A 100 12.21 -8.92 -16.00
CA TYR A 100 12.43 -8.32 -14.68
C TYR A 100 13.74 -7.52 -14.63
N CYS A 101 13.68 -6.32 -14.06
CA CYS A 101 14.84 -5.48 -13.79
C CYS A 101 15.16 -5.48 -12.28
N SER A 102 16.28 -6.08 -11.90
CA SER A 102 16.76 -6.13 -10.51
C SER A 102 17.08 -4.76 -9.90
N SER A 103 17.36 -3.75 -10.74
CA SER A 103 17.64 -2.39 -10.27
C SER A 103 16.37 -1.68 -9.78
N CYS A 104 15.23 -1.86 -10.44
CA CYS A 104 14.00 -1.11 -10.11
C CYS A 104 12.84 -1.96 -9.59
N GLY A 105 12.89 -3.28 -9.76
CA GLY A 105 11.88 -4.24 -9.32
C GLY A 105 10.76 -4.51 -10.33
N ILE A 106 10.78 -3.88 -11.50
CA ILE A 106 9.69 -3.92 -12.50
C ILE A 106 9.87 -5.09 -13.47
N GLY A 107 8.76 -5.72 -13.88
CA GLY A 107 8.72 -6.66 -15.02
C GLY A 107 8.62 -8.14 -14.65
N LYS A 108 8.46 -8.45 -13.35
CA LYS A 108 8.16 -9.81 -12.91
C LYS A 108 6.70 -10.17 -13.24
N VAL A 109 6.47 -11.40 -13.70
CA VAL A 109 5.13 -11.93 -13.96
C VAL A 109 4.95 -13.21 -13.18
N GLN A 110 3.91 -13.34 -12.36
CA GLN A 110 3.71 -14.56 -11.58
C GLN A 110 3.46 -15.75 -12.53
N LYS A 111 4.26 -16.81 -12.40
CA LYS A 111 4.17 -18.04 -13.21
C LYS A 111 3.76 -19.27 -12.40
N SER A 112 3.78 -19.18 -11.07
CA SER A 112 3.36 -20.27 -10.20
C SER A 112 2.71 -19.75 -8.90
N PRO A 113 1.93 -20.59 -8.20
CA PRO A 113 1.31 -20.23 -6.93
C PRO A 113 2.30 -19.66 -5.91
N LEU A 114 1.91 -18.56 -5.27
CA LEU A 114 2.66 -18.02 -4.13
C LEU A 114 2.57 -18.95 -2.94
N ARG A 115 3.64 -18.97 -2.15
CA ARG A 115 3.78 -19.86 -1.00
C ARG A 115 3.88 -19.07 0.29
N ILE A 116 3.26 -19.61 1.34
CA ILE A 116 3.32 -19.08 2.70
C ILE A 116 3.90 -20.13 3.65
N LYS A 117 4.51 -19.68 4.74
CA LYS A 117 5.19 -20.56 5.69
C LYS A 117 4.22 -21.51 6.40
N VAL A 118 3.10 -20.97 6.86
CA VAL A 118 2.05 -21.66 7.63
C VAL A 118 0.69 -21.03 7.35
N GLU A 119 -0.38 -21.73 7.70
CA GLU A 119 -1.73 -21.18 7.68
C GLU A 119 -1.83 -19.92 8.56
N PRO A 120 -2.49 -18.84 8.06
CA PRO A 120 -2.70 -17.64 8.84
C PRO A 120 -3.62 -17.88 10.03
N LYS A 121 -3.26 -17.29 11.18
CA LYS A 121 -4.16 -17.18 12.33
C LYS A 121 -5.10 -15.99 12.11
N TRP A 122 -6.20 -16.21 11.39
CA TRP A 122 -7.13 -15.16 10.95
C TRP A 122 -7.65 -14.28 12.08
N GLY A 123 -8.11 -14.86 13.19
CA GLY A 123 -8.79 -14.09 14.23
C GLY A 123 -9.95 -13.28 13.63
N LYS A 124 -9.93 -11.95 13.80
CA LYS A 124 -10.92 -11.01 13.21
C LYS A 124 -10.50 -10.48 11.83
N LYS A 125 -9.37 -10.92 11.30
CA LYS A 125 -8.82 -10.45 10.01
C LYS A 125 -9.31 -11.36 8.89
N SER A 126 -9.31 -10.83 7.68
CA SER A 126 -9.86 -11.51 6.51
C SER A 126 -9.07 -11.27 5.23
N ILE A 127 -8.17 -10.29 5.21
CA ILE A 127 -7.32 -9.95 4.05
C ILE A 127 -5.90 -9.63 4.54
N PHE A 128 -4.86 -10.04 3.81
CA PHE A 128 -3.47 -9.68 4.10
C PHE A 128 -2.61 -9.48 2.84
N LEU A 129 -1.44 -8.88 3.05
CA LEU A 129 -0.30 -8.85 2.12
C LEU A 129 0.85 -9.70 2.68
N LEU A 130 1.73 -10.18 1.81
CA LEU A 130 3.03 -10.68 2.23
C LEU A 130 4.05 -9.54 2.23
N ASN A 131 5.08 -9.64 3.08
CA ASN A 131 6.24 -8.76 2.94
C ASN A 131 6.84 -8.93 1.54
N TRP A 132 7.40 -7.84 0.99
CA TRP A 132 8.01 -7.77 -0.35
C TRP A 132 7.07 -7.98 -1.55
N ILE A 133 5.81 -8.35 -1.33
CA ILE A 133 4.79 -8.49 -2.36
C ILE A 133 3.59 -7.61 -1.99
N PHE A 134 3.63 -6.36 -2.47
CA PHE A 134 2.65 -5.33 -2.11
C PHE A 134 1.46 -5.22 -3.07
N GLU A 135 1.53 -5.89 -4.23
CA GLU A 135 0.52 -5.85 -5.29
C GLU A 135 -0.30 -7.15 -5.40
N GLU A 136 -0.21 -8.07 -4.44
CA GLU A 136 -0.99 -9.32 -4.41
C GLU A 136 -1.80 -9.44 -3.13
N LEU A 137 -3.12 -9.63 -3.26
CA LEU A 137 -4.02 -9.76 -2.11
C LEU A 137 -4.28 -11.22 -1.78
N PHE A 138 -4.16 -11.55 -0.50
CA PHE A 138 -4.51 -12.84 0.07
C PHE A 138 -5.75 -12.68 0.93
N VAL A 139 -6.75 -13.53 0.69
CA VAL A 139 -8.05 -13.44 1.36
C VAL A 139 -8.44 -14.76 1.98
N LYS A 140 -9.23 -14.70 3.05
CA LYS A 140 -9.87 -15.88 3.62
C LYS A 140 -10.78 -16.52 2.56
N ALA A 141 -10.66 -17.84 2.35
CA ALA A 141 -11.41 -18.55 1.29
C ALA A 141 -12.93 -18.30 1.38
N GLU A 142 -13.51 -18.34 2.58
CA GLU A 142 -14.93 -18.03 2.81
C GLU A 142 -15.30 -16.59 2.38
N LEU A 143 -14.43 -15.61 2.63
CA LEU A 143 -14.65 -14.22 2.23
C LEU A 143 -14.56 -14.08 0.70
N TYR A 144 -13.64 -14.83 0.06
CA TYR A 144 -13.55 -14.89 -1.40
C TYR A 144 -14.87 -15.35 -2.03
N ASP A 145 -15.38 -16.50 -1.59
CA ASP A 145 -16.64 -17.05 -2.09
C ASP A 145 -17.82 -16.10 -1.87
N GLN A 146 -17.82 -15.37 -0.76
CA GLN A 146 -18.90 -14.44 -0.41
C GLN A 146 -18.84 -13.13 -1.20
N LEU A 147 -17.66 -12.51 -1.36
CA LEU A 147 -17.55 -11.12 -1.84
C LEU A 147 -16.95 -11.00 -3.24
N PHE A 148 -15.94 -11.80 -3.57
CA PHE A 148 -15.11 -11.59 -4.75
C PHE A 148 -15.57 -12.46 -5.92
N LYS A 149 -15.83 -13.74 -5.65
CA LYS A 149 -16.30 -14.71 -6.65
C LYS A 149 -17.61 -14.30 -7.34
N PRO A 150 -18.64 -13.77 -6.63
CA PRO A 150 -19.87 -13.32 -7.30
C PRO A 150 -19.66 -12.13 -8.24
N LEU A 151 -18.56 -11.39 -8.07
CA LEU A 151 -18.17 -10.27 -8.94
C LEU A 151 -17.25 -10.71 -10.09
N GLY A 152 -17.04 -12.03 -10.27
CA GLY A 152 -16.19 -12.57 -11.32
C GLY A 152 -14.69 -12.41 -11.07
N VAL A 153 -14.27 -12.10 -9.83
CA VAL A 153 -12.84 -11.99 -9.50
C VAL A 153 -12.24 -13.39 -9.43
N GLU A 154 -11.22 -13.63 -10.24
CA GLU A 154 -10.48 -14.89 -10.26
C GLU A 154 -9.62 -15.05 -9.01
N SER A 155 -9.27 -16.31 -8.68
CA SER A 155 -8.35 -16.62 -7.61
C SER A 155 -7.40 -17.74 -7.99
N GLU A 156 -6.26 -17.78 -7.31
CA GLU A 156 -5.26 -18.84 -7.39
C GLU A 156 -5.04 -19.45 -6.01
N LYS A 157 -4.68 -20.73 -6.00
CA LYS A 157 -4.33 -21.46 -4.78
C LYS A 157 -3.07 -20.89 -4.14
N VAL A 158 -2.99 -20.98 -2.82
CA VAL A 158 -1.79 -20.63 -2.05
C VAL A 158 -1.20 -21.91 -1.48
N ILE A 159 0.12 -22.06 -1.50
CA ILE A 159 0.79 -23.30 -1.06
C ILE A 159 1.42 -23.10 0.33
N ILE A 160 1.22 -24.06 1.23
CA ILE A 160 1.97 -24.14 2.49
C ILE A 160 3.36 -24.70 2.19
N HIS A 161 4.38 -23.86 2.29
CA HIS A 161 5.74 -24.14 1.82
C HIS A 161 6.30 -25.45 2.38
N LYS A 162 6.19 -25.68 3.70
CA LYS A 162 6.76 -26.86 4.36
C LYS A 162 6.16 -28.17 3.86
N THR A 163 4.88 -28.19 3.50
CA THR A 163 4.16 -29.44 3.16
C THR A 163 3.89 -29.58 1.67
N GLY A 164 4.04 -28.51 0.89
CA GLY A 164 3.64 -28.45 -0.52
C GLY A 164 2.13 -28.54 -0.74
N LYS A 165 1.32 -28.58 0.32
CA LYS A 165 -0.14 -28.69 0.23
C LYS A 165 -0.76 -27.33 -0.07
N VAL A 166 -1.87 -27.35 -0.80
CA VAL A 166 -2.74 -26.18 -0.95
C VAL A 166 -3.26 -25.78 0.43
N SER A 167 -3.22 -24.49 0.74
CA SER A 167 -3.79 -23.95 1.95
C SER A 167 -5.31 -24.11 1.91
N SER A 168 -5.89 -24.54 3.02
CA SER A 168 -7.34 -24.72 3.11
C SER A 168 -8.08 -23.43 3.44
N SER A 169 -7.37 -22.37 3.87
CA SER A 169 -8.01 -21.16 4.40
C SER A 169 -7.70 -19.88 3.61
N VAL A 170 -6.74 -19.92 2.69
CA VAL A 170 -6.26 -18.77 1.92
C VAL A 170 -6.37 -19.01 0.41
N VAL A 171 -6.85 -17.98 -0.29
CA VAL A 171 -6.69 -17.85 -1.75
C VAL A 171 -6.02 -16.52 -2.08
N GLN A 172 -5.28 -16.47 -3.19
CA GLN A 172 -4.76 -15.23 -3.77
C GLN A 172 -5.79 -14.70 -4.79
N LEU A 173 -6.08 -13.41 -4.77
CA LEU A 173 -6.88 -12.79 -5.83
C LEU A 173 -6.03 -12.58 -7.09
N ILE A 174 -6.56 -12.95 -8.26
CA ILE A 174 -5.95 -12.66 -9.55
C ILE A 174 -6.59 -11.40 -10.10
N LEU A 175 -5.80 -10.32 -10.13
CA LEU A 175 -6.29 -8.99 -10.47
C LEU A 175 -5.72 -8.57 -11.82
N PRO A 176 -6.57 -8.18 -12.79
CA PRO A 176 -6.09 -7.63 -14.05
C PRO A 176 -5.38 -6.30 -13.82
N THR A 177 -4.42 -5.98 -14.67
CA THR A 177 -3.91 -4.60 -14.78
C THR A 177 -4.79 -3.84 -15.75
N THR A 178 -5.26 -2.66 -15.37
CA THR A 178 -5.95 -1.76 -16.31
C THR A 178 -5.01 -1.26 -17.42
N SER A 179 -5.57 -0.96 -18.60
CA SER A 179 -4.84 -0.26 -19.67
C SER A 179 -4.98 1.27 -19.59
N TYR A 180 -5.79 1.77 -18.65
CA TYR A 180 -6.01 3.20 -18.45
C TYR A 180 -4.92 3.80 -17.57
N SER A 181 -4.44 4.99 -17.93
CA SER A 181 -3.52 5.75 -17.11
C SER A 181 -4.27 6.51 -16.03
N LEU A 182 -3.63 6.64 -14.88
CA LEU A 182 -3.98 7.65 -13.90
C LEU A 182 -3.77 9.04 -14.52
N ASP A 183 -4.64 9.98 -14.18
CA ASP A 183 -4.56 11.35 -14.66
C ASP A 183 -3.40 12.11 -14.01
N ASP A 184 -2.90 13.11 -14.74
CA ASP A 184 -2.02 14.13 -14.16
C ASP A 184 -0.74 13.58 -13.51
N MET A 185 -0.33 12.35 -13.89
CA MET A 185 0.85 11.68 -13.33
C MET A 185 2.15 12.48 -13.52
N ASN A 186 2.21 13.36 -14.53
CA ASN A 186 3.35 14.25 -14.78
C ASN A 186 3.63 15.24 -13.63
N TYR A 187 2.65 15.50 -12.74
CA TYR A 187 2.83 16.36 -11.57
C TYR A 187 3.37 15.61 -10.33
N TYR A 188 3.48 14.28 -10.40
CA TYR A 188 3.94 13.46 -9.29
C TYR A 188 5.42 13.12 -9.42
N PRO A 189 6.18 13.17 -8.31
CA PRO A 189 7.57 12.75 -8.31
C PRO A 189 7.73 11.32 -8.83
N SER A 190 8.68 11.14 -9.75
CA SER A 190 8.96 9.85 -10.36
C SER A 190 10.47 9.63 -10.51
N GLN A 191 10.84 8.39 -10.75
CA GLN A 191 12.21 7.95 -10.98
C GLN A 191 12.26 7.05 -12.21
N SER A 192 13.13 7.39 -13.15
CA SER A 192 13.47 6.51 -14.27
C SER A 192 14.63 5.59 -13.88
N CYS A 193 14.45 4.30 -14.11
CA CYS A 193 15.49 3.31 -13.89
C CYS A 193 16.64 3.53 -14.87
N GLN A 194 17.86 3.67 -14.36
CA GLN A 194 19.05 3.85 -15.21
C GLN A 194 19.42 2.60 -16.01
N LEU A 195 18.93 1.42 -15.61
CA LEU A 195 19.22 0.15 -16.29
C LEU A 195 18.22 -0.17 -17.40
N CYS A 196 16.92 -0.04 -17.14
CA CYS A 196 15.86 -0.45 -18.10
C CYS A 196 15.01 0.71 -18.63
N GLY A 197 15.24 1.94 -18.19
CA GLY A 197 14.50 3.13 -18.63
C GLY A 197 13.07 3.26 -18.11
N ARG A 198 12.50 2.21 -17.49
CA ARG A 198 11.13 2.23 -16.97
C ARG A 198 10.97 3.24 -15.83
N VAL A 199 9.78 3.84 -15.77
CA VAL A 199 9.40 4.85 -14.78
C VAL A 199 8.62 4.20 -13.64
N LYS A 200 8.89 4.63 -12.42
CA LYS A 200 8.00 4.45 -11.28
C LYS A 200 7.81 5.73 -10.51
N TYR A 201 6.64 5.90 -9.93
CA TYR A 201 6.29 7.06 -9.12
C TYR A 201 6.62 6.81 -7.65
N LEU A 202 6.99 7.86 -6.94
CA LEU A 202 7.12 7.77 -5.48
C LEU A 202 5.74 7.52 -4.85
N PRO A 203 5.68 6.90 -3.65
CA PRO A 203 4.41 6.71 -2.96
C PRO A 203 3.64 8.04 -2.78
N ILE A 204 2.38 8.05 -3.22
CA ILE A 204 1.50 9.21 -3.07
C ILE A 204 0.85 9.13 -1.69
N ALA A 205 1.32 9.94 -0.76
CA ALA A 205 0.83 9.95 0.62
C ALA A 205 -0.02 11.19 0.97
N LYS A 206 0.08 12.26 0.16
CA LYS A 206 -0.60 13.54 0.37
C LYS A 206 -1.81 13.69 -0.55
N GLY A 207 -2.93 14.11 0.03
CA GLY A 207 -4.16 14.41 -0.72
C GLY A 207 -4.81 13.16 -1.29
N PHE A 208 -5.78 13.36 -2.18
CA PHE A 208 -6.44 12.28 -2.90
C PHE A 208 -5.47 11.53 -3.83
N PHE A 209 -5.76 10.26 -4.08
CA PHE A 209 -5.02 9.51 -5.09
C PHE A 209 -5.45 9.99 -6.49
N PRO A 210 -4.54 10.02 -7.49
CA PRO A 210 -4.90 10.42 -8.85
C PRO A 210 -6.15 9.71 -9.37
N THR A 211 -7.02 10.47 -10.06
CA THR A 211 -8.16 9.87 -10.75
C THR A 211 -7.71 8.93 -11.86
N LEU A 212 -8.61 8.00 -12.18
CA LEU A 212 -8.48 7.14 -13.34
C LEU A 212 -9.66 7.46 -14.25
N VAL A 213 -9.42 7.93 -15.47
CA VAL A 213 -10.48 8.02 -16.50
C VAL A 213 -10.76 6.61 -17.02
N SER A 214 -11.34 5.77 -16.17
CA SER A 214 -11.79 4.45 -16.55
C SER A 214 -13.26 4.50 -16.94
N LYS A 215 -13.57 3.93 -18.10
CA LYS A 215 -14.94 3.52 -18.46
C LYS A 215 -15.22 2.07 -18.05
N ASP A 216 -14.26 1.40 -17.43
CA ASP A 216 -14.24 -0.03 -17.16
C ASP A 216 -14.69 -0.30 -15.70
N PRO A 217 -15.79 -1.02 -15.49
CA PRO A 217 -16.44 -1.17 -14.19
C PRO A 217 -15.85 -2.31 -13.35
N LEU A 218 -14.61 -2.73 -13.61
CA LEU A 218 -14.02 -3.86 -12.89
C LEU A 218 -14.08 -3.61 -11.38
N PRO A 219 -14.57 -4.57 -10.58
CA PRO A 219 -14.79 -4.40 -9.15
C PRO A 219 -13.47 -4.14 -8.40
N ILE A 220 -12.37 -4.69 -8.92
CA ILE A 220 -11.01 -4.55 -8.41
C ILE A 220 -9.99 -4.81 -9.52
N PHE A 221 -8.92 -4.01 -9.57
CA PHE A 221 -7.86 -4.12 -10.58
C PHE A 221 -6.56 -3.43 -10.10
N LYS A 222 -5.46 -3.66 -10.81
CA LYS A 222 -4.16 -2.99 -10.58
C LYS A 222 -3.98 -1.81 -11.55
N THR A 223 -3.36 -0.72 -11.11
CA THR A 223 -2.93 0.41 -11.97
C THR A 223 -1.92 -0.05 -13.02
N GLN A 224 -1.83 0.63 -14.16
CA GLN A 224 -0.73 0.36 -15.09
C GLN A 224 0.61 0.91 -14.59
N GLU A 225 0.57 2.01 -13.84
CA GLU A 225 1.72 2.69 -13.27
C GLU A 225 2.32 1.88 -12.13
N TYR A 226 3.65 1.92 -12.05
CA TYR A 226 4.41 1.39 -10.93
C TYR A 226 4.67 2.48 -9.89
N PHE A 227 4.63 2.09 -8.63
CA PHE A 227 4.95 2.92 -7.48
C PHE A 227 6.04 2.27 -6.64
N GLY A 228 6.88 3.07 -5.99
CA GLY A 228 7.91 2.59 -5.07
C GLY A 228 9.23 3.33 -5.18
N SER A 229 10.27 2.77 -4.58
CA SER A 229 11.62 3.34 -4.55
C SER A 229 12.67 2.23 -4.51
N GLY A 230 13.93 2.54 -4.86
CA GLY A 230 15.02 1.54 -4.85
C GLY A 230 14.72 0.33 -5.76
N ALA A 231 14.86 -0.88 -5.24
CA ALA A 231 14.52 -2.12 -5.95
C ALA A 231 13.05 -2.57 -5.77
N ALA A 232 12.22 -1.79 -5.07
CA ALA A 232 10.81 -2.10 -4.86
C ALA A 232 9.92 -1.34 -5.85
N ALA A 233 9.07 -2.07 -6.56
CA ALA A 233 8.03 -1.54 -7.42
C ALA A 233 6.77 -2.39 -7.28
N ASP A 234 5.62 -1.74 -7.16
CA ASP A 234 4.31 -2.37 -7.07
C ASP A 234 3.26 -1.54 -7.79
N LYS A 235 2.22 -2.19 -8.31
CA LYS A 235 1.03 -1.53 -8.82
C LYS A 235 0.03 -1.32 -7.70
N ARG A 236 -0.69 -0.19 -7.69
CA ARG A 236 -1.74 0.04 -6.70
C ARG A 236 -2.99 -0.73 -7.09
N ILE A 237 -3.67 -1.27 -6.09
CA ILE A 237 -4.92 -2.00 -6.29
C ILE A 237 -6.09 -1.04 -6.04
N ILE A 238 -6.91 -0.82 -7.06
CA ILE A 238 -8.10 0.03 -7.00
C ILE A 238 -9.33 -0.85 -6.87
N VAL A 239 -10.26 -0.45 -5.99
CA VAL A 239 -11.60 -1.04 -5.87
C VAL A 239 -12.66 -0.05 -6.32
N GLY A 240 -13.68 -0.57 -7.01
CA GLY A 240 -14.91 0.17 -7.32
C GLY A 240 -15.82 0.33 -6.10
N SER A 241 -16.85 1.16 -6.24
CA SER A 241 -17.76 1.55 -5.15
C SER A 241 -18.46 0.35 -4.51
N GLU A 242 -19.03 -0.55 -5.33
CA GLU A 242 -19.77 -1.72 -4.83
C GLU A 242 -18.91 -2.61 -3.94
N LEU A 243 -17.71 -3.00 -4.41
CA LEU A 243 -16.82 -3.85 -3.62
C LEU A 243 -16.27 -3.12 -2.40
N LYS A 244 -15.92 -1.83 -2.53
CA LYS A 244 -15.50 -1.00 -1.40
C LYS A 244 -16.55 -1.01 -0.29
N ASP A 245 -17.82 -0.81 -0.61
CA ASP A 245 -18.91 -0.79 0.37
C ASP A 245 -19.09 -2.16 1.02
N ARG A 246 -19.06 -3.25 0.23
CA ARG A 246 -19.09 -4.63 0.76
C ARG A 246 -17.94 -4.92 1.72
N LEU A 247 -16.73 -4.45 1.43
CA LEU A 247 -15.57 -4.60 2.32
C LEU A 247 -15.75 -3.85 3.64
N VAL A 248 -16.37 -2.67 3.62
CA VAL A 248 -16.69 -1.89 4.82
C VAL A 248 -17.77 -2.60 5.66
N GLU A 249 -18.85 -3.04 5.02
CA GLU A 249 -19.96 -3.73 5.67
C GLU A 249 -19.54 -5.04 6.35
N ASN A 250 -18.59 -5.76 5.74
CA ASN A 250 -18.03 -6.99 6.29
C ASN A 250 -16.88 -6.76 7.27
N ASN A 251 -16.60 -5.50 7.65
CA ASN A 251 -15.54 -5.12 8.59
C ASN A 251 -14.15 -5.65 8.19
N CYS A 252 -13.86 -5.74 6.89
CA CYS A 252 -12.58 -6.20 6.40
C CYS A 252 -11.45 -5.29 6.90
N ASN A 253 -10.31 -5.87 7.25
CA ASN A 253 -9.17 -5.15 7.81
C ASN A 253 -8.35 -4.40 6.74
N VAL A 254 -9.00 -3.51 5.99
CA VAL A 254 -8.40 -2.70 4.93
C VAL A 254 -8.48 -1.21 5.27
N ASN A 255 -7.65 -0.43 4.61
CA ASN A 255 -7.76 1.02 4.50
C ASN A 255 -8.05 1.40 3.05
N PHE A 256 -8.58 2.60 2.87
CA PHE A 256 -8.90 3.16 1.57
C PHE A 256 -8.20 4.52 1.41
N HIS A 257 -7.57 4.72 0.27
CA HIS A 257 -7.09 6.03 -0.20
C HIS A 257 -7.99 6.43 -1.38
N PRO A 258 -8.99 7.31 -1.14
CA PRO A 258 -9.92 7.75 -2.16
C PRO A 258 -9.20 8.36 -3.36
N LEU A 259 -9.68 8.02 -4.56
CA LEU A 259 -9.35 8.77 -5.77
C LEU A 259 -10.14 10.09 -5.78
N GLY A 260 -9.57 11.16 -6.33
CA GLY A 260 -10.19 12.48 -6.36
C GLY A 260 -9.51 13.49 -7.26
#